data_AF-A0A0S8CRL1-F1
#
_entry.id   AF-A0A0S8CRL1-F1
#
_cell.length_a   1.000
_cell.length_b   1.000
_cell.length_c   1.000
_cell.angle_alpha   90.00
_cell.angle_beta   90.00
_cell.angle_gamma   90.00
#
_symmetry.space_group_name_H-M   'P 1'
#
loop_
_entity.id
_entity.type
_entity.pdbx_description
1 polymer ?
#
loop_
_entity_poly.entity_id
_entity_poly.type
_entity_poly.pdbx_seq_one_letter_code
_entity_poly.pdbx_strand_id
1 'polypeptide(L)'
;SYFDDGVGMLTQADVKGKLGRPHMVKDPLLSDETTWTYRYAMSESELDPSGVKTFGKQAGDLMGGAKGGPREKVYCYMYVLTFDKEGVLRRWEREICPIPKPPDPFKQGLSG
;
A
#
# COMPACT_ATOMS: atom_id res chain seq x y z
N SER A 1 2.98 10.60 -9.07
CA SER A 1 3.74 11.84 -9.31
C SER A 1 4.62 12.22 -8.12
N TYR A 2 4.16 12.37 -6.87
CA TYR A 2 5.07 12.84 -5.78
C TYR A 2 6.40 12.07 -5.63
N PHE A 3 6.36 10.74 -5.52
CA PHE A 3 7.59 9.96 -5.39
C PHE A 3 8.31 9.78 -6.73
N ASP A 4 7.56 9.64 -7.83
CA ASP A 4 8.12 9.54 -9.19
C ASP A 4 9.02 10.74 -9.52
N ASP A 5 8.50 11.94 -9.27
CA ASP A 5 9.18 13.21 -9.51
C ASP A 5 10.28 13.48 -8.47
N GLY A 6 10.21 12.77 -7.34
CA GLY A 6 11.09 12.95 -6.18
C GLY A 6 12.30 12.04 -6.13
N VAL A 7 12.41 11.05 -7.04
CA VAL A 7 13.57 10.15 -7.08
C VAL A 7 14.86 10.94 -7.35
N GLY A 8 15.87 10.75 -6.50
CA GLY A 8 17.15 11.44 -6.55
C GLY A 8 17.14 12.84 -5.93
N MET A 9 15.99 13.31 -5.41
CA MET A 9 15.84 14.64 -4.83
C MET A 9 15.28 14.62 -3.41
N LEU A 10 14.22 13.84 -3.17
CA LEU A 10 13.55 13.81 -1.87
C LEU A 10 14.44 13.18 -0.81
N THR A 11 14.60 13.88 0.31
CA THR A 11 15.28 13.36 1.49
C THR A 11 14.30 12.64 2.42
N GLN A 12 14.84 11.83 3.33
CA GLN A 12 14.07 11.27 4.45
C GLN A 12 13.33 12.35 5.25
N ALA A 13 13.91 13.55 5.41
CA ALA A 13 13.28 14.66 6.11
C ALA A 13 12.07 15.22 5.34
N ASP A 14 12.18 15.38 4.02
CA ASP A 14 11.08 15.85 3.16
C ASP A 14 9.90 14.87 3.21
N VAL A 15 10.20 13.58 3.04
CA VAL A 15 9.19 12.51 3.10
C VAL A 15 8.52 12.46 4.46
N LYS A 16 9.30 12.54 5.55
CA LYS A 16 8.77 12.56 6.92
C LYS A 16 7.95 13.83 7.20
N GLY A 17 8.35 14.97 6.65
CA GLY A 17 7.59 16.22 6.76
C GLY A 17 6.23 16.13 6.09
N LYS A 18 6.16 15.46 4.93
CA LYS A 18 4.90 15.30 4.18
C LYS A 18 3.98 14.19 4.72
N LEU A 19 4.54 13.04 5.09
CA LEU A 19 3.76 11.82 5.40
C LEU A 19 3.78 11.45 6.88
N GLY A 20 4.61 12.10 7.68
CA GLY A 20 4.84 11.73 9.07
C GLY A 20 5.75 10.51 9.22
N ARG A 21 5.62 9.83 10.36
CA ARG A 21 6.48 8.69 10.71
C ARG A 21 6.12 7.46 9.86
N PRO A 22 7.12 6.73 9.33
CA PRO A 22 6.86 5.46 8.64
C PRO A 22 6.34 4.41 9.63
N HIS A 23 5.60 3.44 9.11
CA HIS A 23 5.08 2.31 9.89
C HIS A 23 6.18 1.29 10.21
N MET A 24 7.18 1.18 9.33
CA MET A 24 8.34 0.32 9.52
C MET A 24 9.57 1.01 8.93
N VAL A 25 10.71 0.84 9.62
CA VAL A 25 12.03 1.25 9.15
C VAL A 25 12.92 0.01 9.20
N LYS A 26 13.58 -0.31 8.09
CA LYS A 26 14.64 -1.30 8.02
C LYS A 26 15.93 -0.55 7.73
N ASP A 27 16.85 -0.58 8.68
CA ASP A 27 18.15 0.08 8.60
C ASP A 27 19.24 -0.89 9.05
N PRO A 28 19.66 -1.82 8.18
CA PRO A 28 20.67 -2.81 8.53
C PRO A 28 22.04 -2.14 8.70
N LEU A 29 22.74 -2.42 9.81
CA LEU A 29 24.03 -1.80 10.17
C LEU A 29 25.13 -1.85 9.08
N LEU A 30 25.05 -2.79 8.13
CA LEU A 30 26.04 -2.98 7.06
C LEU A 30 25.48 -2.67 5.66
N SER A 31 24.30 -2.05 5.58
CA SER A 31 23.69 -1.65 4.31
C SER A 31 23.88 -0.16 4.09
N ASP A 32 24.21 0.21 2.86
CA ASP A 32 24.18 1.60 2.40
C ASP A 32 22.75 2.07 2.05
N GLU A 33 21.73 1.26 2.35
CA GLU A 33 20.34 1.57 2.07
C GLU A 33 19.47 1.46 3.32
N THR A 34 18.59 2.44 3.49
CA THR A 34 17.52 2.40 4.49
C THR A 34 16.18 2.26 3.78
N THR A 35 15.34 1.31 4.22
CA THR A 35 14.00 1.12 3.66
C THR A 35 12.94 1.60 4.64
N TRP A 36 12.04 2.48 4.20
CA TRP A 36 10.87 2.91 4.95
C TRP A 36 9.59 2.34 4.33
N THR A 37 8.63 1.97 5.17
CA THR A 37 7.32 1.48 4.73
C THR A 37 6.21 2.33 5.32
N TYR A 38 5.31 2.81 4.45
CA TYR A 38 4.06 3.45 4.84
C TYR A 38 2.87 2.58 4.44
N ARG A 39 1.91 2.40 5.34
CA ARG A 39 0.67 1.66 5.08
C ARG A 39 -0.50 2.60 4.99
N TYR A 40 -1.37 2.40 4.01
CA TYR A 40 -2.60 3.16 3.84
C TYR A 40 -3.75 2.21 3.51
N ALA A 41 -4.89 2.41 4.19
CA ALA A 41 -6.16 1.86 3.76
C ALA A 41 -6.78 2.88 2.79
N MET A 42 -7.01 2.46 1.54
CA MET A 42 -7.58 3.29 0.49
C MET A 42 -8.85 2.65 -0.06
N SER A 43 -9.89 3.42 -0.23
CA SER A 43 -11.14 2.94 -0.81
C SER A 43 -11.09 2.91 -2.35
N GLU A 44 -12.03 2.20 -2.98
CA GLU A 44 -12.11 2.13 -4.44
C GLU A 44 -12.29 3.51 -5.08
N SER A 45 -13.06 4.41 -4.45
CA SER A 45 -13.24 5.78 -4.96
C SER A 45 -11.99 6.66 -4.82
N GLU A 46 -11.13 6.43 -3.83
CA GLU A 46 -9.84 7.13 -3.70
C GLU A 46 -8.81 6.67 -4.75
N LEU A 47 -8.91 5.42 -5.20
CA LEU A 47 -8.01 4.83 -6.21
C LEU A 47 -8.42 5.18 -7.64
N ASP A 48 -9.72 5.35 -7.87
CA ASP A 48 -10.28 5.81 -9.14
C ASP A 48 -11.26 6.98 -8.92
N PRO A 49 -10.73 8.19 -8.67
CA PRO A 49 -11.56 9.37 -8.48
C PRO A 49 -12.37 9.74 -9.73
N SER A 50 -11.98 9.23 -10.91
CA SER A 50 -12.73 9.41 -12.15
C SER A 50 -13.94 8.47 -12.27
N GLY A 51 -13.99 7.41 -11.45
CA GLY A 51 -15.01 6.37 -11.46
C GLY A 51 -15.04 5.51 -12.73
N VAL A 52 -14.17 5.74 -13.72
CA VAL A 52 -14.23 5.11 -15.04
C VAL A 52 -14.05 3.58 -14.96
N LYS A 53 -13.24 3.08 -14.02
CA LYS A 53 -13.02 1.65 -13.78
C LYS A 53 -14.13 1.01 -12.94
N THR A 54 -14.83 1.80 -12.12
CA THR A 54 -15.93 1.34 -11.24
C THR A 54 -17.28 1.36 -11.96
N PHE A 55 -17.55 2.34 -12.82
CA PHE A 55 -18.78 2.46 -13.62
C PHE A 55 -18.99 1.28 -14.59
N GLY A 56 -17.91 0.75 -15.16
CA GLY A 56 -17.97 -0.43 -16.05
C GLY A 56 -18.49 -1.71 -15.38
N LYS A 57 -18.43 -1.79 -14.04
CA LYS A 57 -19.01 -2.90 -13.26
C LYS A 57 -20.42 -2.61 -12.75
N GLN A 58 -20.74 -1.35 -12.48
CA GLN A 58 -22.05 -0.95 -11.93
C GLN A 58 -23.17 -0.85 -12.98
N ALA A 59 -22.86 -0.68 -14.27
CA ALA A 59 -23.88 -0.64 -15.32
C ALA A 59 -24.66 -1.95 -15.51
N GLY A 60 -24.17 -3.08 -14.98
CA GLY A 60 -24.86 -4.37 -15.00
C GLY A 60 -25.88 -4.59 -13.86
N ASP A 61 -25.81 -3.81 -12.77
CA ASP A 61 -26.57 -4.05 -11.53
C ASP A 61 -27.76 -3.09 -11.33
N LEU A 62 -27.97 -2.12 -12.23
CA LEU A 62 -29.06 -1.14 -12.12
C LEU A 62 -30.44 -1.67 -12.57
N MET A 63 -30.57 -2.97 -12.84
CA MET A 63 -31.82 -3.66 -13.18
C MET A 63 -32.21 -4.74 -12.15
N GLY A 64 -31.96 -4.50 -10.86
CA GLY A 64 -32.32 -5.45 -9.79
C GLY A 64 -32.69 -4.75 -8.47
N GLY A 65 -33.92 -4.96 -8.00
CA GLY A 65 -34.51 -4.27 -6.86
C GLY A 65 -33.80 -4.48 -5.50
N ALA A 66 -33.81 -3.40 -4.72
CA ALA A 66 -33.63 -3.27 -3.26
C ALA A 66 -32.97 -4.43 -2.48
N LYS A 67 -31.72 -4.23 -2.02
CA LYS A 67 -31.22 -4.44 -0.64
C LYS A 67 -29.71 -4.17 -0.55
N GLY A 68 -29.33 -3.07 0.12
CA GLY A 68 -27.95 -2.74 0.50
C GLY A 68 -27.03 -2.46 -0.69
N GLY A 69 -26.75 -1.18 -0.96
CA GLY A 69 -25.77 -0.81 -1.98
C GLY A 69 -24.41 -1.50 -1.74
N PRO A 70 -23.65 -1.81 -2.79
CA PRO A 70 -22.37 -2.49 -2.64
C PRO A 70 -21.48 -1.71 -1.67
N ARG A 71 -21.06 -2.37 -0.57
CA ARG A 71 -20.09 -1.79 0.37
C ARG A 71 -18.82 -1.47 -0.41
N GLU A 72 -18.36 -0.23 -0.28
CA GLU A 72 -17.14 0.22 -0.91
C GLU A 72 -15.97 -0.67 -0.50
N LYS A 73 -15.20 -1.14 -1.49
CA LYS A 73 -14.04 -1.98 -1.23
C LYS A 73 -12.91 -1.10 -0.69
N VAL A 74 -12.31 -1.55 0.40
CA VAL A 74 -11.11 -0.94 0.98
C VAL A 74 -9.92 -1.85 0.71
N TYR A 75 -8.88 -1.28 0.15
CA TYR A 75 -7.62 -1.92 -0.18
C TYR A 75 -6.54 -1.41 0.77
N CYS A 76 -5.66 -2.30 1.22
CA CYS A 76 -4.47 -1.90 1.96
C CYS A 76 -3.29 -1.83 0.99
N TYR A 77 -2.62 -0.69 0.94
CA TYR A 77 -1.39 -0.49 0.17
C TYR A 77 -0.20 -0.19 1.08
N MET A 78 0.95 -0.73 0.70
CA MET A 78 2.25 -0.44 1.25
C MET A 78 3.06 0.38 0.23
N TYR A 79 3.54 1.54 0.65
CA TYR A 79 4.54 2.31 -0.08
C TYR A 79 5.89 2.02 0.54
N VAL A 80 6.76 1.37 -0.23
CA VAL A 80 8.10 0.96 0.19
C VAL A 80 9.09 1.92 -0.47
N LEU A 81 9.83 2.67 0.34
CA LEU A 81 10.78 3.69 -0.12
C LEU A 81 12.18 3.25 0.27
N THR A 82 13.11 3.28 -0.66
CA THR A 82 14.52 2.97 -0.42
C THR A 82 15.34 4.24 -0.58
N PHE A 83 16.03 4.61 0.49
CA PHE A 83 16.96 5.72 0.55
C PHE A 83 18.38 5.19 0.50
N ASP A 84 19.29 5.95 -0.10
CA ASP A 84 20.72 5.68 0.00
C ASP A 84 21.32 6.15 1.33
N LYS A 85 22.64 5.98 1.47
CA LYS A 85 23.42 6.41 2.63
C LYS A 85 23.34 7.90 2.95
N GLU A 86 23.01 8.73 1.96
CA GLU A 86 22.85 10.19 2.12
C GLU A 86 21.41 10.54 2.52
N GLY A 87 20.54 9.54 2.64
CA GLY A 87 19.14 9.71 2.98
C GLY A 87 18.29 10.22 1.81
N VAL A 88 18.75 10.04 0.57
CA VAL A 88 18.06 10.48 -0.65
C VAL A 88 17.27 9.32 -1.25
N LEU A 89 16.01 9.56 -1.62
CA LEU A 89 15.12 8.56 -2.20
C LEU A 89 15.68 8.07 -3.54
N ARG A 90 15.95 6.78 -3.67
CA ARG A 90 16.45 6.17 -4.93
C ARG A 90 15.42 5.32 -5.62
N ARG A 91 14.58 4.62 -4.86
CA ARG A 91 13.57 3.71 -5.39
C ARG A 91 12.33 3.76 -4.54
N TRP A 92 11.18 3.55 -5.16
CA TRP A 92 9.93 3.39 -4.45
C TRP A 92 9.01 2.40 -5.16
N GLU A 93 8.21 1.68 -4.39
CA GLU A 93 7.26 0.69 -4.90
C GLU A 93 5.94 0.79 -4.14
N ARG A 94 4.83 0.45 -4.81
CA ARG A 94 3.51 0.29 -4.19
C ARG A 94 3.07 -1.16 -4.28
N GLU A 95 2.90 -1.77 -3.13
CA GLU A 95 2.45 -3.15 -2.99
C GLU A 95 1.09 -3.21 -2.31
N ILE A 96 0.31 -4.28 -2.56
CA ILE A 96 -0.85 -4.59 -1.73
C ILE A 96 -0.33 -5.18 -0.41
N CYS A 97 -0.90 -4.76 0.71
CA CYS A 97 -0.50 -5.32 2.00
C CYS A 97 -0.67 -6.84 2.01
N PRO A 98 0.31 -7.60 2.50
CA PRO A 98 0.18 -9.04 2.61
C PRO A 98 -0.94 -9.37 3.58
N ILE A 99 -1.94 -10.12 3.11
CA ILE A 99 -2.96 -10.72 3.97
C ILE A 99 -2.34 -12.00 4.53
N PRO A 100 -2.11 -12.11 5.86
CA PRO A 100 -1.62 -13.35 6.44
C PRO A 100 -2.58 -14.46 6.07
N LYS A 101 -2.09 -15.52 5.41
CA LYS A 101 -2.91 -16.71 5.20
C LYS A 101 -3.18 -17.31 6.58
N PRO A 102 -4.44 -17.57 6.94
CA PRO A 102 -4.71 -18.27 8.19
C PRO A 102 -3.96 -19.61 8.18
N PRO A 103 -3.41 -20.04 9.32
CA PRO A 103 -2.74 -21.33 9.41
C PRO A 103 -3.70 -22.45 9.00
N ASP A 104 -3.17 -23.44 8.27
CA ASP A 104 -3.95 -24.60 7.84
C ASP A 104 -4.35 -25.44 9.07
N PRO A 105 -5.65 -25.52 9.39
CA PRO A 105 -6.11 -26.22 10.60
C PRO A 105 -5.84 -27.73 10.53
N PHE A 106 -5.58 -28.30 9.34
CA PHE A 106 -5.37 -29.74 9.17
C PHE A 106 -3.91 -30.16 9.26
N LYS A 107 -2.95 -29.22 9.36
CA LYS A 107 -1.52 -29.53 9.51
C LYS A 107 -1.02 -29.51 10.95
N GLN A 108 -1.83 -29.06 11.90
CA GLN A 108 -1.45 -28.98 13.32
C GLN A 108 -1.59 -30.31 14.10
N GLY A 109 -2.02 -31.41 13.45
CA GLY A 109 -2.41 -32.65 14.12
C GLY A 109 -1.47 -33.85 13.98
N LEU A 110 -0.27 -33.73 13.41
CA LEU A 110 0.64 -34.87 13.21
C LEU A 110 1.98 -34.64 13.92
N SER A 111 1.92 -34.61 15.24
CA SER A 111 3.06 -34.90 16.11
C SER A 111 2.53 -35.81 17.20
N GLY A 112 2.31 -37.07 16.82
CA GLY A 112 2.00 -38.19 17.71
C GLY A 112 3.11 -39.23 17.60
#